data_AF-A0A8J9X3R9-F1
#
_entry.id   AF-A0A8J9X3R9-F1
#
_cell.length_a   1.000
_cell.length_b   1.000
_cell.length_c   1.000
_cell.angle_alpha   90.00
_cell.angle_beta   90.00
_cell.angle_gamma   90.00
#
_symmetry.space_group_name_H-M   'P 1'
#
loop_
_entity.id
_entity.type
_entity.pdbx_description
1 polymer ?
#
loop_
_entity_poly.entity_id
_entity_poly.type
_entity_poly.pdbx_seq_one_letter_code
_entity_poly.pdbx_strand_id
1 'polypeptide(L)'
;PTGVSKRTPGIAEESDALSNLYRLLHCAMFDLGLDGCRSAASVFEAFLSSFANYEELKRDMLFVLDLVSELGEAAVATDDIAVKVAAAERGTILFGMLRSVLEARSVARDAFRECAGFQGMIRFLSSYQGSESDSSPVELARK
;
A
#
# COMPACT_ATOMS: atom_id res chain seq x y z
N PRO A 1 -33.58 35.33 20.90
CA PRO A 1 -32.40 35.35 20.01
C PRO A 1 -31.39 34.26 20.45
N THR A 2 -31.56 33.05 19.95
CA THR A 2 -30.62 31.94 20.19
C THR A 2 -29.53 32.00 19.12
N GLY A 3 -28.33 32.41 19.53
CA GLY A 3 -27.15 32.44 18.68
C GLY A 3 -26.76 31.03 18.28
N VAL A 4 -27.02 30.66 17.03
CA VAL A 4 -26.45 29.46 16.42
C VAL A 4 -24.97 29.74 16.19
N SER A 5 -24.14 29.23 17.09
CA SER A 5 -22.69 29.17 16.90
C SER A 5 -22.42 28.27 15.70
N LYS A 6 -22.07 28.88 14.57
CA LYS A 6 -21.54 28.17 13.40
C LYS A 6 -20.18 27.60 13.79
N ARG A 7 -20.14 26.35 14.25
CA ARG A 7 -18.90 25.56 14.26
C ARG A 7 -18.48 25.38 12.80
N THR A 8 -17.30 25.89 12.47
CA THR A 8 -16.66 25.68 11.17
C THR A 8 -16.17 24.23 11.12
N PRO A 9 -16.78 23.32 10.33
CA PRO A 9 -16.42 21.90 10.31
C PRO A 9 -15.37 21.64 9.22
N GLY A 10 -14.32 22.47 9.17
CA GLY A 10 -13.54 22.60 7.94
C GLY A 10 -12.25 21.77 7.88
N ILE A 11 -11.59 21.52 9.00
CA ILE A 11 -10.18 21.07 8.99
C ILE A 11 -9.96 19.86 9.91
N ALA A 12 -10.58 19.84 11.09
CA ALA A 12 -10.45 18.72 12.02
C ALA A 12 -11.17 17.45 11.51
N GLU A 13 -12.38 17.60 10.97
CA GLU A 13 -13.19 16.46 10.51
C GLU A 13 -12.57 15.77 9.26
N GLU A 14 -11.95 16.54 8.37
CA GLU A 14 -11.28 16.02 7.17
C GLU A 14 -9.99 15.25 7.52
N SER A 15 -9.21 15.79 8.46
CA SER A 15 -8.05 15.09 9.04
C SER A 15 -8.44 13.78 9.73
N ASP A 16 -9.55 13.77 10.47
CA ASP A 16 -10.03 12.58 11.16
C ASP A 16 -10.56 11.52 10.18
N ALA A 17 -11.28 11.92 9.14
CA ALA A 17 -11.77 11.02 8.09
C ALA A 17 -10.61 10.37 7.31
N LEU A 18 -9.58 11.13 6.96
CA LEU A 18 -8.38 10.62 6.31
C LEU A 18 -7.65 9.60 7.18
N SER A 19 -7.43 9.94 8.46
CA SER A 19 -6.87 9.04 9.47
C SER A 19 -7.65 7.73 9.58
N ASN A 20 -8.98 7.80 9.54
CA ASN A 20 -9.85 6.63 9.60
C ASN A 20 -9.74 5.75 8.35
N LEU A 21 -9.62 6.35 7.15
CA LEU A 21 -9.43 5.59 5.91
C LEU A 21 -8.09 4.85 5.89
N TYR A 22 -7.02 5.47 6.36
CA TYR A 22 -5.70 4.82 6.47
C TYR A 22 -5.76 3.65 7.45
N ARG A 23 -6.36 3.88 8.62
CA ARG A 23 -6.55 2.84 9.63
C ARG A 23 -7.41 1.69 9.12
N LEU A 24 -8.46 1.98 8.37
CA LEU A 24 -9.33 0.96 7.79
C LEU A 24 -8.55 0.08 6.81
N LEU A 25 -7.79 0.67 5.88
CA LEU A 25 -7.01 -0.10 4.92
C LEU A 25 -5.91 -0.92 5.62
N HIS A 26 -5.20 -0.31 6.57
CA HIS A 26 -4.15 -0.98 7.34
C HIS A 26 -4.72 -2.18 8.12
N CYS A 27 -5.76 -1.95 8.93
CA CYS A 27 -6.44 -3.01 9.68
C CYS A 27 -6.98 -4.10 8.75
N ALA A 28 -7.53 -3.74 7.59
CA ALA A 28 -7.97 -4.73 6.62
C ALA A 28 -6.84 -5.63 6.13
N MET A 29 -5.68 -5.05 5.82
CA MET A 29 -4.52 -5.79 5.30
C MET A 29 -3.86 -6.70 6.32
N PHE A 30 -4.01 -6.48 7.62
CA PHE A 30 -3.37 -7.31 8.65
C PHE A 30 -4.35 -8.18 9.42
N ASP A 31 -5.50 -7.64 9.80
CA ASP A 31 -6.40 -8.24 10.79
C ASP A 31 -7.66 -8.87 10.18
N LEU A 32 -8.02 -8.49 8.94
CA LEU A 32 -9.22 -9.00 8.27
C LEU A 32 -8.89 -10.11 7.25
N GLY A 33 -9.93 -10.85 6.87
CA GLY A 33 -9.88 -11.80 5.75
C GLY A 33 -9.79 -11.11 4.40
N LEU A 34 -9.55 -11.89 3.33
CA LEU A 34 -9.36 -11.38 1.97
C LEU A 34 -10.54 -10.55 1.45
N ASP A 35 -11.78 -10.89 1.83
CA ASP A 35 -12.95 -10.10 1.43
C ASP A 35 -12.96 -8.71 2.08
N GLY A 36 -12.50 -8.62 3.33
CA GLY A 36 -12.28 -7.35 4.03
C GLY A 36 -11.19 -6.52 3.35
N CYS A 37 -10.08 -7.17 2.96
CA CYS A 37 -9.01 -6.54 2.19
C CYS A 37 -9.52 -5.95 0.87
N ARG A 38 -10.28 -6.74 0.09
CA ARG A 38 -10.85 -6.29 -1.20
C ARG A 38 -11.82 -5.14 -1.03
N SER A 39 -12.67 -5.20 -0.01
CA SER A 39 -13.66 -4.15 0.28
C SER A 39 -12.96 -2.85 0.68
N ALA A 40 -11.99 -2.91 1.59
CA ALA A 40 -11.22 -1.74 2.01
C ALA A 40 -10.41 -1.15 0.85
N ALA A 41 -9.76 -1.99 0.05
CA ALA A 41 -9.03 -1.56 -1.14
C ALA A 41 -9.95 -0.87 -2.16
N SER A 42 -11.17 -1.38 -2.38
CA SER A 42 -12.13 -0.72 -3.28
C SER A 42 -12.55 0.67 -2.79
N VAL A 43 -12.79 0.83 -1.48
CA VAL A 43 -13.07 2.15 -0.89
C VAL A 43 -11.88 3.08 -1.05
N PHE A 44 -10.67 2.57 -0.80
CA PHE A 44 -9.45 3.36 -0.90
C PHE A 44 -9.09 3.70 -2.35
N GLU A 45 -9.42 2.84 -3.31
CA GLU A 45 -9.30 3.10 -4.75
C GLU A 45 -10.15 4.29 -5.17
N ALA A 46 -11.41 4.32 -4.72
CA ALA A 46 -12.32 5.42 -4.98
C ALA A 46 -11.81 6.72 -4.34
N PHE A 47 -11.31 6.62 -3.11
CA PHE A 47 -10.68 7.74 -2.40
C PHE A 47 -9.48 8.29 -3.16
N LEU A 48 -8.50 7.44 -3.50
CA LEU A 48 -7.34 7.79 -4.32
C LEU A 48 -7.78 8.42 -5.63
N SER A 49 -8.77 7.86 -6.32
CA SER A 49 -9.24 8.38 -7.61
C SER A 49 -9.87 9.78 -7.51
N SER A 50 -10.41 10.13 -6.34
CA SER A 50 -11.08 11.40 -6.04
C SER A 50 -10.15 12.52 -5.56
N PHE A 51 -8.83 12.33 -5.60
CA PHE A 51 -7.83 13.27 -5.09
C PHE A 51 -8.09 14.73 -5.52
N ALA A 52 -7.99 15.68 -4.58
CA ALA A 52 -8.20 17.10 -4.83
C ALA A 52 -6.94 17.80 -5.35
N ASN A 53 -5.75 17.37 -4.89
CA ASN A 53 -4.47 17.89 -5.35
C ASN A 53 -3.38 16.82 -5.45
N TYR A 54 -2.26 17.20 -6.08
CA TYR A 54 -1.15 16.30 -6.39
C TYR A 54 -0.37 15.84 -5.16
N GLU A 55 -0.20 16.71 -4.15
CA GLU A 55 0.56 16.38 -2.94
C GLU A 55 -0.20 15.41 -2.04
N GLU A 56 -1.53 15.56 -1.95
CA GLU A 56 -2.39 14.56 -1.30
C GLU A 56 -2.28 13.22 -2.01
N LEU A 57 -2.38 13.18 -3.34
CA LEU A 57 -2.22 11.93 -4.09
C LEU A 57 -0.88 11.25 -3.80
N LYS A 58 0.22 12.01 -3.75
CA LYS A 58 1.54 11.47 -3.42
C LYS A 58 1.60 10.92 -2.01
N ARG A 59 1.08 11.65 -1.02
CA ARG A 59 0.99 11.19 0.37
C ARG A 59 0.19 9.89 0.46
N ASP A 60 -0.96 9.83 -0.20
CA ASP A 60 -1.86 8.69 -0.16
C ASP A 60 -1.23 7.47 -0.88
N MET A 61 -0.49 7.69 -1.97
CA MET A 61 0.29 6.65 -2.65
C MET A 61 1.45 6.13 -1.80
N LEU A 62 2.19 7.03 -1.12
CA LEU A 62 3.26 6.63 -0.21
C LEU A 62 2.72 5.72 0.90
N PHE A 63 1.57 6.09 1.49
CA PHE A 63 0.91 5.24 2.48
C PHE A 63 0.64 3.82 1.95
N VAL A 64 0.12 3.68 0.72
CA VAL A 64 -0.10 2.34 0.13
C VAL A 64 1.20 1.59 -0.12
N LEU A 65 2.26 2.28 -0.57
CA LEU A 65 3.57 1.68 -0.80
C LEU A 65 4.27 1.25 0.49
N ASP A 66 4.10 2.02 1.56
CA ASP A 66 4.56 1.66 2.91
C ASP A 66 3.83 0.40 3.39
N LEU A 67 2.51 0.33 3.20
CA LEU A 67 1.71 -0.84 3.55
C LEU A 67 2.13 -2.11 2.77
N VAL A 68 2.43 -1.96 1.48
CA VAL A 68 3.03 -3.05 0.68
C VAL A 68 4.37 -3.48 1.27
N SER A 69 5.21 -2.54 1.69
CA SER A 69 6.51 -2.84 2.28
C SER A 69 6.37 -3.58 3.61
N GLU A 70 5.47 -3.14 4.49
CA GLU A 70 5.13 -3.80 5.76
C GLU A 70 4.65 -5.25 5.53
N LEU A 71 3.82 -5.49 4.50
CA LEU A 71 3.40 -6.85 4.13
C LEU A 71 4.59 -7.73 3.71
N GLY A 72 5.54 -7.18 2.97
CA GLY A 72 6.77 -7.88 2.59
C GLY A 72 7.67 -8.20 3.78
N GLU A 73 7.84 -7.24 4.70
CA GLU A 73 8.59 -7.44 5.94
C GLU A 73 7.94 -8.51 6.83
N ALA A 74 6.61 -8.50 6.97
CA ALA A 74 5.87 -9.51 7.70
C ALA A 74 6.03 -10.91 7.09
N ALA A 75 6.09 -11.01 5.75
CA ALA A 75 6.32 -12.27 5.05
C ALA A 75 7.75 -12.80 5.27
N VAL A 76 8.76 -11.93 5.36
CA VAL A 76 10.16 -12.30 5.60
C VAL A 76 10.41 -12.66 7.06
N ALA A 77 9.69 -12.04 8.00
CA ALA A 77 9.87 -12.25 9.44
C ALA A 77 9.42 -13.62 9.95
N THR A 78 8.80 -14.45 9.10
CA THR A 78 8.26 -15.76 9.45
C THR A 78 8.65 -16.83 8.43
N ASP A 79 8.74 -18.09 8.86
CA ASP A 79 8.89 -19.24 7.97
C ASP A 79 7.55 -19.91 7.63
N ASP A 80 6.44 -19.41 8.20
CA ASP A 80 5.11 -19.93 7.93
C ASP A 80 4.67 -19.60 6.49
N ILE A 81 4.55 -20.66 5.68
CA ILE A 81 4.13 -20.55 4.28
C ILE A 81 2.71 -19.98 4.14
N ALA A 82 1.81 -20.25 5.08
CA ALA A 82 0.44 -19.74 5.03
C ALA A 82 0.43 -18.21 5.20
N VAL A 83 1.28 -17.67 6.08
CA VAL A 83 1.43 -16.23 6.28
C VAL A 83 2.05 -15.58 5.04
N LYS A 84 3.08 -16.21 4.44
CA LYS A 84 3.68 -15.74 3.18
C LYS A 84 2.66 -15.69 2.04
N VAL A 85 1.86 -16.75 1.87
CA VAL A 85 0.80 -16.79 0.86
C VAL A 85 -0.24 -15.69 1.12
N ALA A 86 -0.72 -15.54 2.35
CA ALA A 86 -1.68 -14.50 2.69
C ALA A 86 -1.14 -13.08 2.40
N ALA A 87 0.12 -12.82 2.74
CA ALA A 87 0.77 -11.55 2.44
C ALA A 87 0.87 -11.28 0.92
N ALA A 88 1.17 -12.32 0.12
CA ALA A 88 1.20 -12.21 -1.34
C ALA A 88 -0.18 -11.93 -1.94
N GLU A 89 -1.24 -12.59 -1.43
CA GLU A 89 -2.62 -12.35 -1.85
C GLU A 89 -3.06 -10.92 -1.52
N ARG A 90 -2.72 -10.43 -0.32
CA ARG A 90 -3.00 -9.06 0.13
C ARG A 90 -2.23 -8.02 -0.70
N GLY A 91 -0.95 -8.26 -0.97
CA GLY A 91 -0.16 -7.40 -1.86
C GLY A 91 -0.73 -7.34 -3.28
N THR A 92 -1.23 -8.46 -3.80
CA THR A 92 -1.91 -8.51 -5.10
C THR A 92 -3.15 -7.61 -5.13
N ILE A 93 -3.92 -7.55 -4.03
CA ILE A 93 -5.07 -6.64 -3.91
C ILE A 93 -4.63 -5.18 -3.98
N LEU A 94 -3.59 -4.79 -3.24
CA LEU A 94 -3.06 -3.43 -3.25
C LEU A 94 -2.50 -3.05 -4.64
N PHE A 95 -1.82 -3.98 -5.32
CA PHE A 95 -1.34 -3.75 -6.69
C PHE A 95 -2.48 -3.63 -7.69
N GLY A 96 -3.55 -4.40 -7.54
CA GLY A 96 -4.76 -4.26 -8.36
C GLY A 96 -5.38 -2.87 -8.21
N MET A 97 -5.53 -2.40 -6.97
CA MET A 97 -6.02 -1.06 -6.67
C MET A 97 -5.13 0.02 -7.29
N LEU A 98 -3.81 -0.03 -7.05
CA LEU A 98 -2.87 0.93 -7.62
C LEU A 98 -2.94 0.92 -9.14
N ARG A 99 -2.91 -0.25 -9.77
CA ARG A 99 -3.02 -0.38 -11.22
C ARG A 99 -4.27 0.31 -11.78
N SER A 100 -5.44 0.11 -11.15
CA SER A 100 -6.68 0.75 -11.56
C SER A 100 -6.57 2.29 -11.54
N VAL A 101 -6.04 2.85 -10.44
CA VAL A 101 -5.82 4.30 -10.31
C VAL A 101 -4.83 4.83 -11.36
N LEU A 102 -3.74 4.09 -11.62
CA LEU A 102 -2.71 4.45 -12.59
C LEU A 102 -3.20 4.39 -14.05
N GLU A 103 -4.06 3.43 -14.37
CA GLU A 103 -4.66 3.31 -15.70
C GLU A 103 -5.65 4.47 -15.96
N ALA A 104 -6.43 4.86 -14.94
CA ALA A 104 -7.45 5.88 -15.06
C ALA A 104 -6.91 7.30 -15.29
N ARG A 105 -5.76 7.68 -14.70
CA ARG A 105 -5.27 9.08 -14.72
C ARG A 105 -3.75 9.18 -14.93
N SER A 106 -3.31 9.98 -15.89
CA SER A 106 -1.87 10.18 -16.17
C SER A 106 -1.11 10.79 -14.98
N VAL A 107 -1.73 11.75 -14.29
CA VAL A 107 -1.18 12.41 -13.09
C VAL A 107 -0.84 11.40 -11.99
N ALA A 108 -1.64 10.33 -11.86
CA ALA A 108 -1.36 9.27 -10.91
C ALA A 108 -0.07 8.49 -11.24
N ARG A 109 0.25 8.34 -12.54
CA ARG A 109 1.51 7.70 -12.96
C ARG A 109 2.73 8.54 -12.64
N ASP A 110 2.62 9.86 -12.78
CA ASP A 110 3.71 10.76 -12.41
C ASP A 110 3.94 10.75 -10.90
N ALA A 111 2.87 10.84 -10.10
CA ALA A 111 2.94 10.72 -8.64
C ALA A 111 3.58 9.40 -8.21
N PHE A 112 3.11 8.29 -8.77
CA PHE A 112 3.63 6.96 -8.47
C PHE A 112 5.12 6.80 -8.81
N ARG A 113 5.57 7.40 -9.92
CA ARG A 113 7.00 7.42 -10.28
C ARG A 113 7.81 8.23 -9.28
N GLU A 114 7.33 9.40 -8.87
CA GLU A 114 8.00 10.24 -7.86
C GLU A 114 8.06 9.56 -6.48
N CYS A 115 7.05 8.77 -6.13
CA CYS A 115 7.01 7.96 -4.91
C CYS A 115 7.88 6.69 -4.99
N ALA A 116 8.69 6.52 -6.04
CA ALA A 116 9.47 5.31 -6.31
C ALA A 116 8.62 4.02 -6.32
N GLY A 117 7.38 4.10 -6.79
CA GLY A 117 6.40 3.03 -6.68
C GLY A 117 6.83 1.70 -7.30
N PHE A 118 7.45 1.73 -8.49
CA PHE A 118 7.99 0.52 -9.12
C PHE A 118 9.10 -0.13 -8.29
N GLN A 119 9.94 0.67 -7.62
CA GLN A 119 10.97 0.14 -6.73
C GLN A 119 10.36 -0.50 -5.49
N GLY A 120 9.31 0.09 -4.93
CA GLY A 120 8.52 -0.51 -3.84
C GLY A 120 7.93 -1.87 -4.24
N MET A 121 7.33 -1.95 -5.43
CA MET A 121 6.80 -3.22 -5.95
C MET A 121 7.89 -4.29 -6.13
N ILE A 122 9.04 -3.92 -6.70
CA ILE A 122 10.16 -4.86 -6.87
C ILE A 122 10.65 -5.37 -5.52
N ARG A 123 10.84 -4.49 -4.54
CA ARG A 123 11.26 -4.88 -3.18
C ARG A 123 10.28 -5.87 -2.55
N PHE A 124 8.98 -5.61 -2.68
CA PHE A 124 7.96 -6.54 -2.21
C PHE A 124 8.06 -7.89 -2.91
N LEU A 125 8.17 -7.94 -4.23
CA LEU A 125 8.31 -9.21 -4.95
C LEU A 125 9.58 -9.97 -4.56
N SER A 126 10.70 -9.25 -4.38
CA SER A 126 11.96 -9.84 -3.91
C SER A 126 11.85 -10.44 -2.50
N SER A 127 10.97 -9.92 -1.65
CA SER A 127 10.74 -10.48 -0.30
C SER A 127 10.18 -11.92 -0.35
N TYR A 128 9.53 -12.32 -1.45
CA TYR A 128 8.99 -13.67 -1.65
C TYR A 128 9.92 -14.63 -2.37
N GLN A 129 10.82 -14.13 -3.21
CA GLN A 129 11.71 -14.98 -4.01
C GLN A 129 12.81 -15.66 -3.18
N GLY A 130 12.87 -15.37 -1.88
CA GLY A 130 13.92 -15.87 -1.01
C GLY A 130 15.23 -15.17 -1.31
N SER A 131 15.95 -14.84 -0.25
CA SER A 131 17.38 -14.59 -0.31
C SER A 131 18.09 -15.88 -0.72
N GLU A 132 18.05 -16.27 -2.00
CA GLU A 132 19.06 -17.14 -2.62
C GLU A 132 20.34 -16.34 -2.85
N SER A 133 20.83 -15.67 -1.80
CA SER A 133 22.20 -15.18 -1.71
C SER A 133 22.97 -16.10 -0.79
N ASP A 134 23.00 -17.39 -1.13
CA ASP A 134 24.10 -18.26 -0.73
C ASP A 134 24.75 -18.84 -2.00
N SER A 135 25.08 -17.95 -2.93
CA SER A 135 26.06 -18.27 -3.96
C SER A 135 27.43 -18.31 -3.28
N SER A 136 27.78 -19.46 -2.69
CA SER A 136 29.16 -19.78 -2.36
C SER A 136 30.03 -19.44 -3.58
N PRO A 137 31.14 -18.70 -3.45
CA PRO A 137 32.02 -18.45 -4.58
C PRO A 137 32.46 -19.80 -5.15
N VAL A 138 32.14 -20.04 -6.42
CA VAL A 138 32.62 -21.22 -7.16
C VAL A 138 34.14 -21.13 -7.18
N GLU A 139 34.81 -21.95 -6.37
CA GLU A 139 36.24 -22.16 -6.47
C GLU A 139 36.53 -22.77 -7.84
N LEU A 140 36.97 -21.91 -8.75
CA LEU A 140 37.60 -22.32 -10.01
C LEU A 140 38.92 -23.00 -9.66
N ALA A 141 38.86 -24.31 -9.42
CA ALA A 141 40.02 -25.17 -9.37
C ALA A 141 40.75 -25.09 -10.72
N ARG A 142 41.85 -24.32 -10.75
CA ARG A 142 42.84 -24.35 -11.82
C ARG A 142 43.45 -25.75 -11.86
N LYS A 143 43.27 -26.45 -12.98
CA LYS A 143 44.15 -27.54 -13.42
C LYS A 143 45.11 -26.99 -14.46
#